data_AF-A0A1V5NJ83-F1
#
_entry.id   AF-A0A1V5NJ83-F1
#
_cell.length_a   1.000
_cell.length_b   1.000
_cell.length_c   1.000
_cell.angle_alpha   90.00
_cell.angle_beta   90.00
_cell.angle_gamma   90.00
#
_symmetry.space_group_name_H-M   'P 1'
#
loop_
_entity.id
_entity.type
_entity.pdbx_description
1 polymer ?
#
loop_
_entity_poly.entity_id
_entity_poly.type
_entity_poly.pdbx_seq_one_letter_code
_entity_poly.pdbx_strand_id
1 'polypeptide(L)'
;MLGPIETELGFHFIRIDSYKVDQFKPFESLKDELRNIMTFEPTEVAIQDFFAKNQEKFDTPESRKLRQILVSDEETANDVYKRLQNGEIFSLLAKRYSIDGSGMEGGSIGKIRRRQLPANVEEAVWKLNVGQFTAPLQTSYGWSVILYEGEGDRGEKAKLDNTVREKIRAQLKQEYMQEYYSGFLTGMRNQAHVIRNQELLKLL
;
A
#
# COMPACT_ATOMS: atom_id res chain seq x y z
N MET A 1 47.94 -20.39 -8.58
CA MET A 1 48.03 -20.19 -7.12
C MET A 1 48.54 -18.77 -6.93
N LEU A 2 47.71 -17.87 -6.38
CA LEU A 2 48.21 -16.56 -5.99
C LEU A 2 49.02 -16.75 -4.70
N GLY A 3 50.15 -16.06 -4.57
CA GLY A 3 51.00 -16.15 -3.37
C GLY A 3 50.25 -15.74 -2.10
N PRO A 4 50.85 -15.92 -0.91
CA PRO A 4 50.21 -15.56 0.34
C PRO A 4 49.89 -14.06 0.37
N ILE A 5 48.64 -13.73 0.73
CA ILE A 5 48.13 -12.38 0.84
C ILE A 5 48.04 -12.03 2.33
N GLU A 6 48.70 -10.95 2.73
CA GLU A 6 48.64 -10.45 4.11
C GLU A 6 47.39 -9.58 4.30
N THR A 7 46.64 -9.85 5.36
CA THR A 7 45.50 -9.05 5.81
C THR A 7 45.67 -8.70 7.30
N GLU A 8 44.78 -7.89 7.87
CA GLU A 8 44.77 -7.57 9.30
C GLU A 8 44.63 -8.80 10.21
N LEU A 9 44.27 -9.96 9.64
CA LEU A 9 44.17 -11.24 10.33
C LEU A 9 45.37 -12.18 10.08
N GLY A 10 46.39 -11.74 9.34
CA GLY A 10 47.60 -12.51 9.01
C GLY A 10 47.70 -12.96 7.55
N PHE A 11 48.54 -13.96 7.26
CA PHE A 11 48.83 -14.44 5.91
C PHE A 11 47.85 -15.53 5.45
N HIS A 12 47.27 -15.34 4.25
CA HIS A 12 46.27 -16.24 3.68
C HIS A 12 46.73 -16.78 2.32
N PHE A 13 46.63 -18.09 2.10
CA PHE A 13 46.83 -18.71 0.79
C PHE A 13 45.49 -18.91 0.09
N ILE A 14 45.23 -18.13 -0.96
CA ILE A 14 43.99 -18.25 -1.73
C ILE A 14 44.26 -19.15 -2.95
N ARG A 15 43.70 -20.35 -2.92
CA ARG A 15 43.70 -21.27 -4.06
C ARG A 15 42.42 -21.04 -4.87
N ILE A 16 42.57 -20.40 -6.03
CA ILE A 16 41.49 -20.30 -7.02
C ILE A 16 41.47 -21.63 -7.78
N ASP A 17 40.54 -22.52 -7.43
CA ASP A 17 40.42 -23.85 -8.02
C ASP A 17 39.81 -23.84 -9.43
N SER A 18 39.01 -22.83 -9.74
CA SER A 18 38.55 -22.53 -11.09
C SER A 18 38.07 -21.08 -11.18
N TYR A 19 38.26 -20.46 -12.34
CA TYR A 19 37.56 -19.23 -12.70
C TYR A 19 36.29 -19.67 -13.43
N LYS A 20 35.12 -19.59 -12.78
CA LYS A 20 33.86 -19.63 -13.52
C LYS A 20 33.66 -18.24 -14.12
N VAL A 21 33.94 -18.11 -15.40
CA VAL A 21 33.42 -16.98 -16.16
C VAL A 21 31.91 -17.17 -16.13
N ASP A 22 31.19 -16.27 -15.46
CA ASP A 22 29.74 -16.21 -15.58
C ASP A 22 29.41 -16.24 -17.08
N GLN A 23 28.71 -17.29 -17.52
CA GLN A 23 28.24 -17.37 -18.90
C GLN A 23 27.07 -16.39 -19.04
N PHE A 24 27.38 -15.11 -19.09
CA PHE A 24 26.42 -14.11 -19.50
C PHE A 24 26.09 -14.35 -20.97
N LYS A 25 24.79 -14.38 -21.29
CA LYS A 25 24.33 -14.30 -22.68
C LYS A 25 25.00 -13.07 -23.33
N PRO A 26 25.70 -13.21 -24.48
CA PRO A 26 26.27 -12.07 -25.17
C PRO A 26 25.20 -11.01 -25.43
N PHE A 27 25.54 -9.72 -25.31
CA PHE A 27 24.58 -8.62 -25.51
C PHE A 27 23.79 -8.77 -26.82
N GLU A 28 24.44 -9.18 -27.92
CA GLU A 28 23.77 -9.41 -29.20
C GLU A 28 22.66 -10.47 -29.13
N SER A 29 22.79 -11.49 -28.27
CA SER A 29 21.74 -12.49 -28.05
C SER A 29 20.58 -12.00 -27.17
N LEU A 30 20.80 -10.90 -26.41
CA LEU A 30 19.78 -10.25 -25.60
C LEU A 30 19.12 -9.07 -26.31
N LYS A 31 19.70 -8.60 -27.41
CA LYS A 31 19.30 -7.38 -28.10
C LYS A 31 17.85 -7.39 -28.55
N ASP A 32 17.38 -8.50 -29.12
CA ASP A 32 15.99 -8.65 -29.54
C ASP A 32 15.03 -8.74 -28.34
N GLU A 33 15.44 -9.42 -27.27
CA GLU A 33 14.65 -9.52 -26.03
C GLU A 33 14.53 -8.13 -25.37
N LEU A 34 15.64 -7.41 -25.22
CA LEU A 34 15.68 -6.04 -24.70
C LEU A 34 14.89 -5.06 -25.57
N ARG A 35 15.01 -5.18 -26.90
CA ARG A 35 14.20 -4.37 -27.83
C ARG A 35 12.72 -4.61 -27.57
N ASN A 36 12.29 -5.87 -27.51
CA ASN A 36 10.87 -6.21 -27.32
C ASN A 36 10.32 -5.68 -26.00
N ILE A 37 11.11 -5.67 -24.92
CA ILE A 37 10.73 -5.08 -23.62
C ILE A 37 10.59 -3.57 -23.73
N MET A 38 11.59 -2.90 -24.30
CA MET A 38 11.59 -1.44 -24.44
C MET A 38 10.51 -0.94 -25.40
N THR A 39 10.11 -1.77 -26.37
CA THR A 39 9.08 -1.44 -27.37
C THR A 39 7.73 -2.11 -27.10
N PHE A 40 7.57 -2.80 -25.96
CA PHE A 40 6.30 -3.44 -25.64
C PHE A 40 5.22 -2.37 -25.47
N GLU A 41 4.18 -2.47 -26.28
CA GLU A 41 2.99 -1.63 -26.20
C GLU A 41 1.76 -2.52 -26.00
N PRO A 42 1.04 -2.37 -24.87
CA PRO A 42 -0.23 -3.04 -24.67
C PRO A 42 -1.23 -2.69 -25.78
N THR A 43 -1.90 -3.72 -26.32
CA THR A 43 -2.96 -3.53 -27.31
C THR A 43 -4.19 -2.87 -26.69
N GLU A 44 -5.01 -2.21 -27.50
CA GLU A 44 -6.25 -1.60 -27.01
C GLU A 44 -7.18 -2.65 -26.39
N VAL A 45 -7.22 -3.87 -26.93
CA VAL A 45 -7.98 -4.99 -26.37
C VAL A 45 -7.48 -5.35 -24.96
N ALA A 46 -6.15 -5.43 -24.76
CA ALA A 46 -5.58 -5.70 -23.45
C ALA A 46 -5.91 -4.60 -22.43
N ILE A 47 -5.92 -3.34 -22.86
CA ILE A 47 -6.31 -2.19 -22.01
C ILE A 47 -7.79 -2.30 -21.60
N GLN A 48 -8.67 -2.62 -22.55
CA GLN A 48 -10.10 -2.78 -22.30
C GLN A 48 -10.39 -3.94 -21.36
N ASP A 49 -9.76 -5.10 -21.59
CA ASP A 49 -9.89 -6.29 -20.74
C ASP A 49 -9.38 -6.02 -19.32
N PHE A 50 -8.23 -5.33 -19.20
CA PHE A 50 -7.69 -4.96 -17.91
C PHE A 50 -8.65 -4.03 -17.16
N PHE A 51 -9.17 -3.00 -17.84
CA PHE A 51 -10.14 -2.09 -17.25
C PHE A 51 -11.40 -2.82 -16.78
N ALA A 52 -11.99 -3.66 -17.63
CA ALA A 52 -13.21 -4.41 -17.30
C ALA A 52 -13.02 -5.33 -16.08
N LYS A 53 -11.88 -6.01 -15.98
CA LYS A 53 -11.55 -6.90 -14.85
C LYS A 53 -11.19 -6.15 -13.57
N ASN A 54 -10.82 -4.87 -13.66
CA ASN A 54 -10.26 -4.09 -12.55
C ASN A 54 -10.98 -2.76 -12.32
N GLN A 55 -12.20 -2.59 -12.80
CA GLN A 55 -12.90 -1.30 -12.81
C GLN A 55 -12.95 -0.65 -11.42
N GLU A 56 -13.18 -1.44 -10.36
CA GLU A 56 -13.22 -0.98 -8.97
C GLU A 56 -11.92 -0.35 -8.47
N LYS A 57 -10.78 -0.66 -9.08
CA LYS A 57 -9.49 -0.03 -8.76
C LYS A 57 -9.39 1.39 -9.30
N PHE A 58 -10.17 1.69 -10.32
CA PHE A 58 -10.21 2.99 -10.98
C PHE A 58 -11.36 3.87 -10.49
N ASP A 59 -12.37 3.27 -9.86
CA ASP A 59 -13.51 4.00 -9.31
C ASP A 59 -13.04 5.07 -8.32
N THR A 60 -13.74 6.20 -8.34
CA THR A 60 -13.61 7.18 -7.26
C THR A 60 -14.45 6.67 -6.09
N PRO A 61 -13.85 6.31 -4.94
CA PRO A 61 -14.61 5.79 -3.81
C PRO A 61 -15.50 6.88 -3.20
N GLU A 62 -16.63 6.47 -2.63
CA GLU A 62 -17.46 7.33 -1.81
C GLU A 62 -16.63 7.93 -0.65
N SER A 63 -16.87 9.20 -0.33
CA SER A 63 -16.21 9.90 0.77
C SER A 63 -17.22 10.59 1.67
N ARG A 64 -16.87 10.74 2.95
CA ARG A 64 -17.65 11.48 3.96
C ARG A 64 -16.73 12.42 4.73
N LYS A 65 -17.19 13.65 4.96
CA LYS A 65 -16.53 14.63 5.83
C LYS A 65 -16.97 14.36 7.27
N LEU A 66 -16.00 14.07 8.12
CA LEU A 66 -16.26 13.52 9.45
C LEU A 66 -15.63 14.39 10.54
N ARG A 67 -16.24 14.31 11.72
CA ARG A 67 -15.60 14.69 12.98
C ARG A 67 -15.48 13.50 13.91
N GLN A 68 -14.45 13.48 14.75
CA GLN A 68 -14.20 12.47 15.76
C GLN A 68 -14.04 13.12 17.14
N ILE A 69 -14.48 12.40 18.17
CA ILE A 69 -14.04 12.57 19.56
C ILE A 69 -13.39 11.25 19.94
N LEU A 70 -12.06 11.25 20.12
CA LEU A 70 -11.29 10.10 20.57
C LEU A 70 -11.02 10.24 22.07
N VAL A 71 -11.29 9.21 22.86
CA VAL A 71 -11.00 9.19 24.29
C VAL A 71 -10.31 7.89 24.68
N SER A 72 -9.64 7.88 25.84
CA SER A 72 -8.84 6.73 26.30
C SER A 72 -9.68 5.50 26.67
N ASP A 73 -10.90 5.71 27.16
CA ASP A 73 -11.70 4.71 27.84
C ASP A 73 -13.19 4.78 27.46
N GLU A 74 -13.87 3.66 27.65
CA GLU A 74 -15.27 3.46 27.29
C GLU A 74 -16.22 4.32 28.12
N GLU A 75 -15.89 4.56 29.39
CA GLU A 75 -16.72 5.33 30.31
C GLU A 75 -16.84 6.77 29.83
N THR A 76 -15.71 7.41 29.52
CA THR A 76 -15.67 8.77 28.97
C THR A 76 -16.39 8.83 27.63
N ALA A 77 -16.24 7.80 26.78
CA ALA A 77 -16.90 7.77 25.47
C ALA A 77 -18.43 7.70 25.62
N ASN A 78 -18.92 6.90 26.57
CA ASN A 78 -20.33 6.79 26.90
C ASN A 78 -20.89 8.08 27.52
N ASP A 79 -20.12 8.78 28.35
CA ASP A 79 -20.51 10.11 28.85
C ASP A 79 -20.66 11.11 27.70
N VAL A 80 -19.63 11.24 26.85
CA VAL A 80 -19.68 12.09 25.65
C VAL A 80 -20.87 11.76 24.77
N TYR A 81 -21.13 10.48 24.52
CA TYR A 81 -22.27 10.04 23.72
C TYR A 81 -23.62 10.47 24.31
N LYS A 82 -23.82 10.29 25.63
CA LYS A 82 -25.04 10.75 26.32
C LYS A 82 -25.21 12.27 26.22
N ARG A 83 -24.12 13.03 26.38
CA ARG A 83 -24.14 14.49 26.27
C ARG A 83 -24.51 14.96 24.86
N LEU A 84 -24.00 14.27 23.84
CA LEU A 84 -24.42 14.49 22.45
C LEU A 84 -25.90 14.18 22.23
N GLN A 85 -26.42 13.08 22.79
CA GLN A 85 -27.84 12.75 22.72
C GLN A 85 -28.73 13.80 23.41
N ASN A 86 -28.21 14.47 24.44
CA ASN A 86 -28.86 15.59 25.11
C ASN A 86 -28.75 16.93 24.35
N GLY A 87 -28.15 16.94 23.16
CA GLY A 87 -28.09 18.10 22.27
C GLY A 87 -26.86 18.99 22.47
N GLU A 88 -25.84 18.54 23.21
CA GLU A 88 -24.60 19.30 23.33
C GLU A 88 -23.83 19.37 22.00
N ILE A 89 -23.10 20.47 21.80
CA ILE A 89 -22.40 20.74 20.54
C ILE A 89 -21.17 19.84 20.42
N PHE A 90 -21.12 19.02 19.37
CA PHE A 90 -20.03 18.07 19.11
C PHE A 90 -18.65 18.72 19.14
N SER A 91 -18.48 19.88 18.50
CA SER A 91 -17.18 20.57 18.45
C SER A 91 -16.69 21.06 19.82
N LEU A 92 -17.60 21.38 20.76
CA LEU A 92 -17.22 21.77 22.12
C LEU A 92 -16.80 20.55 22.94
N LEU A 93 -17.51 19.43 22.78
CA LEU A 93 -17.12 18.17 23.41
C LEU A 93 -15.79 17.66 22.85
N ALA A 94 -15.58 17.75 21.54
CA ALA A 94 -14.30 17.39 20.93
C ALA A 94 -13.13 18.21 21.48
N LYS A 95 -13.28 19.53 21.63
CA LYS A 95 -12.26 20.39 22.23
C LYS A 95 -11.94 20.05 23.69
N ARG A 96 -12.92 19.50 24.42
CA ARG A 96 -12.78 19.20 25.85
C ARG A 96 -12.24 17.81 26.11
N TYR A 97 -12.74 16.81 25.38
CA TYR A 97 -12.48 15.40 25.67
C TYR A 97 -11.58 14.72 24.66
N SER A 98 -11.51 15.20 23.41
CA SER A 98 -10.73 14.48 22.40
C SER A 98 -9.25 14.52 22.74
N ILE A 99 -8.62 13.35 22.76
CA ILE A 99 -7.20 13.19 23.07
C ILE A 99 -6.31 13.23 21.81
N ASP A 100 -6.92 13.28 20.63
CA ASP A 100 -6.21 13.45 19.36
C ASP A 100 -6.04 14.92 18.97
N GLY A 101 -5.17 15.18 17.98
CA GLY A 101 -4.92 16.53 17.49
C GLY A 101 -6.16 17.21 16.88
N SER A 102 -7.17 16.44 16.48
CA SER A 102 -8.41 16.97 15.89
C SER A 102 -9.26 17.73 16.90
N GLY A 103 -9.10 17.46 18.20
CA GLY A 103 -9.87 18.09 19.28
C GLY A 103 -9.87 19.62 19.21
N MET A 104 -8.72 20.24 18.95
CA MET A 104 -8.59 21.71 18.84
C MET A 104 -9.42 22.30 17.70
N GLU A 105 -9.63 21.55 16.62
CA GLU A 105 -10.44 21.92 15.46
C GLU A 105 -11.90 21.46 15.60
N GLY A 106 -12.32 21.15 16.83
CA GLY A 106 -13.65 20.64 17.13
C GLY A 106 -13.87 19.23 16.57
N GLY A 107 -12.82 18.43 16.51
CA GLY A 107 -12.85 17.04 16.10
C GLY A 107 -12.71 16.81 14.59
N SER A 108 -12.42 17.83 13.77
CA SER A 108 -12.43 17.64 12.31
C SER A 108 -11.31 16.72 11.84
N ILE A 109 -11.67 15.67 11.08
CA ILE A 109 -10.72 14.74 10.46
C ILE A 109 -10.79 14.78 8.93
N GLY A 110 -11.48 15.78 8.38
CA GLY A 110 -11.60 16.01 6.94
C GLY A 110 -12.46 14.97 6.20
N LYS A 111 -12.24 14.86 4.89
CA LYS A 111 -12.92 13.90 4.01
C LYS A 111 -12.22 12.55 4.04
N ILE A 112 -12.94 11.53 4.50
CA ILE A 112 -12.48 10.15 4.57
C ILE A 112 -13.19 9.32 3.49
N ARG A 113 -12.42 8.59 2.69
CA ARG A 113 -12.92 7.70 1.64
C ARG A 113 -13.22 6.32 2.22
N ARG A 114 -14.13 5.58 1.60
CA ARG A 114 -14.28 4.14 1.86
C ARG A 114 -12.95 3.42 1.75
N ARG A 115 -12.76 2.41 2.60
CA ARG A 115 -11.57 1.58 2.80
C ARG A 115 -10.39 2.28 3.49
N GLN A 116 -10.59 3.48 4.02
CA GLN A 116 -9.57 4.18 4.84
C GLN A 116 -9.77 4.00 6.35
N LEU A 117 -10.93 3.48 6.78
CA LEU A 117 -11.24 3.22 8.18
C LEU A 117 -11.22 1.72 8.48
N PRO A 118 -10.97 1.32 9.74
CA PRO A 118 -11.21 -0.04 10.19
C PRO A 118 -12.63 -0.50 9.89
N ALA A 119 -12.82 -1.77 9.55
CA ALA A 119 -14.10 -2.27 9.04
C ALA A 119 -15.29 -1.99 9.98
N ASN A 120 -15.11 -2.14 11.30
CA ASN A 120 -16.13 -1.86 12.31
C ASN A 120 -16.52 -0.37 12.34
N VAL A 121 -15.54 0.52 12.17
CA VAL A 121 -15.75 1.97 12.15
C VAL A 121 -16.41 2.41 10.84
N GLU A 122 -15.93 1.89 9.72
CA GLU A 122 -16.50 2.16 8.40
C GLU A 122 -17.98 1.77 8.34
N GLU A 123 -18.34 0.58 8.80
CA GLU A 123 -19.73 0.13 8.78
C GLU A 123 -20.65 1.06 9.56
N ALA A 124 -20.22 1.51 10.75
CA ALA A 124 -20.98 2.44 11.57
C ALA A 124 -21.11 3.82 10.90
N VAL A 125 -19.99 4.37 10.41
CA VAL A 125 -19.95 5.69 9.77
C VAL A 125 -20.83 5.74 8.53
N TRP A 126 -20.84 4.70 7.70
CA TRP A 126 -21.61 4.70 6.46
C TRP A 126 -23.12 4.49 6.65
N LYS A 127 -23.54 4.02 7.83
CA LYS A 127 -24.96 3.95 8.22
C LYS A 127 -25.53 5.29 8.69
N LEU A 128 -24.67 6.27 9.01
CA LEU A 128 -25.10 7.57 9.50
C LEU A 128 -25.80 8.38 8.40
N ASN A 129 -26.87 9.07 8.79
CA ASN A 129 -27.40 10.20 8.04
C ASN A 129 -26.61 11.49 8.37
N VAL A 130 -26.81 12.52 7.57
CA VAL A 130 -26.21 13.84 7.79
C VAL A 130 -26.56 14.35 9.20
N GLY A 131 -25.53 14.80 9.93
CA GLY A 131 -25.66 15.31 11.30
C GLY A 131 -25.78 14.22 12.38
N GLN A 132 -25.81 12.93 12.01
CA GLN A 132 -25.81 11.84 12.98
C GLN A 132 -24.39 11.45 13.39
N PHE A 133 -24.29 10.90 14.59
CA PHE A 133 -23.05 10.38 15.15
C PHE A 133 -23.18 8.92 15.59
N THR A 134 -22.07 8.20 15.61
CA THR A 134 -22.02 6.79 16.02
C THR A 134 -22.24 6.63 17.53
N ALA A 135 -22.60 5.42 17.98
CA ALA A 135 -22.29 5.01 19.35
C ALA A 135 -20.76 4.97 19.57
N PRO A 136 -20.26 4.88 20.81
CA PRO A 136 -18.85 4.65 21.06
C PRO A 136 -18.32 3.41 20.34
N LEU A 137 -17.23 3.58 19.59
CA LEU A 137 -16.58 2.52 18.83
C LEU A 137 -15.18 2.28 19.36
N GLN A 138 -14.86 1.04 19.69
CA GLN A 138 -13.50 0.67 20.06
C GLN A 138 -12.59 0.66 18.82
N THR A 139 -11.44 1.30 18.95
CA THR A 139 -10.38 1.39 17.94
C THR A 139 -9.04 1.01 18.55
N SER A 140 -8.00 0.90 17.72
CA SER A 140 -6.62 0.72 18.18
C SER A 140 -6.07 1.89 19.01
N TYR A 141 -6.71 3.05 18.95
CA TYR A 141 -6.26 4.28 19.60
C TYR A 141 -7.09 4.67 20.84
N GLY A 142 -8.08 3.86 21.21
CA GLY A 142 -9.06 4.16 22.25
C GLY A 142 -10.49 4.06 21.74
N TRP A 143 -11.38 4.88 22.27
CA TRP A 143 -12.81 4.89 21.92
C TRP A 143 -13.19 6.13 21.14
N SER A 144 -13.83 5.95 20.00
CA SER A 144 -14.23 7.05 19.11
C SER A 144 -15.74 7.19 19.02
N VAL A 145 -16.23 8.43 19.07
CA VAL A 145 -17.56 8.83 18.59
C VAL A 145 -17.38 9.67 17.34
N ILE A 146 -18.05 9.32 16.24
CA ILE A 146 -17.82 9.94 14.92
C ILE A 146 -19.11 10.56 14.39
N LEU A 147 -19.05 11.82 13.96
CA LEU A 147 -20.14 12.58 13.35
C LEU A 147 -19.96 12.65 11.83
N TYR A 148 -21.05 12.47 11.08
CA TYR A 148 -21.07 12.76 9.64
C TYR A 148 -21.59 14.19 9.39
N GLU A 149 -20.75 15.08 8.86
CA GLU A 149 -21.10 16.48 8.62
C GLU A 149 -22.02 16.70 7.40
N GLY A 150 -22.18 15.68 6.55
CA GLY A 150 -23.05 15.74 5.36
C GLY A 150 -22.40 16.22 4.08
N GLU A 151 -21.11 16.54 4.11
CA GLU A 151 -20.31 16.76 2.91
C GLU A 151 -19.58 15.48 2.51
N GLY A 152 -19.44 15.21 1.22
CA GLY A 152 -18.82 13.99 0.73
C GLY A 152 -19.05 13.77 -0.75
N ASP A 153 -18.25 12.91 -1.36
CA ASP A 153 -18.41 12.51 -2.75
C ASP A 153 -19.20 11.21 -2.78
N ARG A 154 -20.21 11.08 -3.64
CA ARG A 154 -21.03 9.85 -3.75
C ARG A 154 -20.28 8.64 -4.31
N GLY A 155 -19.02 8.84 -4.68
CA GLY A 155 -18.26 7.93 -5.51
C GLY A 155 -18.73 8.00 -6.96
N GLU A 156 -17.84 7.66 -7.89
CA GLU A 156 -18.14 7.59 -9.31
C GLU A 156 -17.47 6.36 -9.92
N LYS A 157 -18.23 5.63 -10.73
CA LYS A 157 -17.68 4.54 -11.52
C LYS A 157 -16.71 5.11 -12.55
N ALA A 158 -15.52 4.52 -12.62
CA ALA A 158 -14.53 4.93 -13.59
C ALA A 158 -15.07 4.76 -15.00
N LYS A 159 -14.61 5.64 -15.88
CA LYS A 159 -14.76 5.53 -17.33
C LYS A 159 -13.39 5.28 -17.94
N LEU A 160 -13.35 4.52 -19.02
CA LEU A 160 -12.12 4.33 -19.79
C LEU A 160 -11.87 5.57 -20.66
N ASP A 161 -11.49 6.67 -20.02
CA ASP A 161 -11.03 7.89 -20.67
C ASP A 161 -9.53 7.81 -20.97
N ASN A 162 -8.99 8.84 -21.62
CA ASN A 162 -7.58 8.86 -21.98
C ASN A 162 -6.65 8.79 -20.76
N THR A 163 -7.01 9.42 -19.65
CA THR A 163 -6.21 9.39 -18.43
C THR A 163 -6.13 7.98 -17.85
N VAL A 164 -7.26 7.27 -17.78
CA VAL A 164 -7.32 5.88 -17.32
C VAL A 164 -6.60 4.95 -18.28
N ARG A 165 -6.73 5.14 -19.60
CA ARG A 165 -5.97 4.39 -20.61
C ARG A 165 -4.47 4.52 -20.40
N GLU A 166 -3.94 5.74 -20.22
CA GLU A 166 -2.50 5.94 -20.01
C GLU A 166 -2.02 5.26 -18.71
N LYS A 167 -2.80 5.32 -17.64
CA LYS A 167 -2.48 4.62 -16.38
C LYS A 167 -2.43 3.11 -16.57
N ILE A 168 -3.43 2.53 -17.24
CA ILE A 168 -3.46 1.09 -17.51
C ILE A 168 -2.29 0.69 -18.42
N ARG A 169 -1.98 1.49 -19.45
CA ARG A 169 -0.85 1.24 -20.33
C ARG A 169 0.46 1.20 -19.54
N ALA A 170 0.70 2.19 -18.69
CA ALA A 170 1.88 2.23 -17.84
C ALA A 170 1.94 1.01 -16.89
N GLN A 171 0.81 0.64 -16.29
CA GLN A 171 0.73 -0.52 -15.41
C GLN A 171 1.02 -1.84 -16.13
N LEU A 172 0.38 -2.09 -17.28
CA LEU A 172 0.61 -3.29 -18.08
C LEU A 172 2.05 -3.39 -18.57
N LYS A 173 2.69 -2.26 -18.94
CA LYS A 173 4.12 -2.24 -19.25
C LYS A 173 4.97 -2.60 -18.04
N GLN A 174 4.64 -2.05 -16.87
CA GLN A 174 5.36 -2.37 -15.64
C GLN A 174 5.22 -3.85 -15.27
N GLU A 175 4.01 -4.41 -15.36
CA GLU A 175 3.75 -5.83 -15.10
C GLU A 175 4.53 -6.72 -16.09
N TYR A 176 4.51 -6.39 -17.38
CA TYR A 176 5.29 -7.09 -18.41
C TYR A 176 6.80 -7.07 -18.12
N MET A 177 7.34 -5.90 -17.74
CA MET A 177 8.75 -5.78 -17.36
C MET A 177 9.07 -6.64 -16.12
N GLN A 178 8.24 -6.57 -15.07
CA GLN A 178 8.48 -7.35 -13.84
C GLN A 178 8.44 -8.85 -14.11
N GLU A 179 7.47 -9.32 -14.89
CA GLU A 179 7.37 -10.73 -15.28
C GLU A 179 8.63 -11.16 -16.05
N TYR A 180 9.06 -10.39 -17.04
CA TYR A 180 10.28 -10.69 -17.79
C TYR A 180 11.53 -10.70 -16.90
N TYR A 181 11.74 -9.69 -16.05
CA TYR A 181 12.89 -9.65 -15.13
C TYR A 181 12.90 -10.86 -14.19
N SER A 182 11.73 -11.26 -13.67
CA SER A 182 11.61 -12.43 -12.80
C SER A 182 11.98 -13.73 -13.54
N GLY A 183 11.53 -13.89 -14.79
CA GLY A 183 11.86 -15.03 -15.64
C GLY A 183 13.35 -15.06 -16.01
N PHE A 184 13.92 -13.91 -16.36
CA PHE A 184 15.34 -13.75 -16.65
C PHE A 184 16.23 -14.14 -15.46
N LEU A 185 15.94 -13.60 -14.26
CA LEU A 185 16.68 -13.93 -13.03
C LEU A 185 16.55 -15.41 -12.64
N THR A 186 15.36 -16.00 -12.84
CA THR A 186 15.13 -17.43 -12.61
C THR A 186 15.95 -18.27 -13.60
N GLY A 187 16.01 -17.87 -14.88
CA GLY A 187 16.83 -18.50 -15.90
C GLY A 187 18.32 -18.46 -15.55
N MET A 188 18.84 -17.30 -15.14
CA MET A 188 20.23 -17.16 -14.66
C MET A 188 20.51 -18.04 -13.45
N ARG A 189 19.59 -18.07 -12.47
CA ARG A 189 19.74 -18.89 -11.27
C ARG A 189 19.78 -20.39 -11.55
N ASN A 190 19.01 -20.86 -12.54
CA ASN A 190 18.99 -22.28 -12.92
C ASN A 190 20.23 -22.69 -13.74
N GLN A 191 20.85 -21.75 -14.45
CA GLN A 191 22.13 -21.95 -15.13
C GLN A 191 23.32 -21.82 -14.16
N ALA A 192 23.13 -21.15 -13.03
CA ALA A 192 24.09 -21.09 -11.95
C ALA A 192 24.01 -22.35 -11.07
N HIS A 193 25.08 -23.14 -11.02
CA HIS A 193 25.18 -24.23 -10.04
C HIS A 193 25.47 -23.64 -8.65
N VAL A 194 24.42 -23.38 -7.86
CA VAL A 194 24.51 -22.81 -6.51
C VAL A 194 24.87 -23.91 -5.50
N ILE A 195 26.14 -23.97 -5.08
CA ILE A 195 26.56 -24.80 -3.95
C ILE A 195 26.48 -23.94 -2.68
N ARG A 196 25.47 -24.19 -1.84
CA ARG A 196 25.34 -23.52 -0.54
C ARG A 196 26.11 -24.35 0.50
N ASN A 197 27.31 -23.91 0.89
CA ASN A 197 28.11 -24.62 1.88
C ASN A 197 27.51 -24.39 3.29
N GLN A 198 26.77 -25.38 3.78
CA GLN A 198 26.06 -25.29 5.06
C GLN A 198 26.98 -25.31 6.29
N GLU A 199 28.24 -25.73 6.17
CA GLU A 199 29.17 -25.75 7.31
C GLU A 199 29.70 -24.36 7.67
N LEU A 200 29.92 -23.49 6.68
CA LEU A 200 30.34 -22.10 6.90
C LEU A 200 29.25 -21.22 7.51
N LEU A 201 27.97 -21.59 7.36
CA LEU A 201 26.83 -20.90 7.96
C LEU A 201 26.66 -21.17 9.46
N LYS A 202 27.35 -22.19 10.00
CA LYS A 202 27.35 -22.52 11.42
C LYS A 202 28.50 -21.86 12.19
N LEU A 203 29.40 -21.18 11.49
CA LEU A 203 30.56 -20.47 12.04
C LEU A 203 30.34 -18.94 12.13
N LEU A 204 29.14 -18.48 11.78
CA LEU A 204 28.59 -17.14 12.05
C LEU A 204 27.48 -17.28 13.08
#